data_AF-A0A843TI12-F1
#
_entry.id   AF-A0A843TI12-F1
#
_cell.length_a   1.000
_cell.length_b   1.000
_cell.length_c   1.000
_cell.angle_alpha   90.00
_cell.angle_beta   90.00
_cell.angle_gamma   90.00
#
_symmetry.space_group_name_H-M   'P 1'
#
loop_
_entity.id
_entity.type
_entity.pdbx_description
1 polymer ?
#
loop_
_entity_poly.entity_id
_entity_poly.type
_entity_poly.pdbx_seq_one_letter_code
_entity_poly.pdbx_strand_id
1 'polypeptide(L)'
;MASRVRRGGASARAGEQRREEQAEQQVPTPQGPVLPPPPPVDYGVFMQGLVQAMHTQAHTQAALQAQLEAQERADVWWASLLCTRFEDGAIDVAWDEFVRLFRAKFIPKHIQDRMEQEFLSLTQGSMTVLEYEARFAELSKYAPHIVTNECRKAKKFVMGLKPSLRTKLVAFDHRTLDEALSAACRQEGEME
;
A
#
# COMPACT_ATOMS: atom_id res chain seq x y z
N MET A 1 -34.13 79.25 -26.71
CA MET A 1 -33.73 78.87 -28.09
C MET A 1 -32.86 77.64 -28.00
N ALA A 2 -33.36 76.51 -28.53
CA ALA A 2 -32.73 75.20 -28.45
C ALA A 2 -32.02 74.88 -29.77
N SER A 3 -30.76 74.43 -29.70
CA SER A 3 -30.01 73.94 -30.86
C SER A 3 -29.08 72.79 -30.47
N ARG A 4 -29.42 71.57 -30.91
CA ARG A 4 -28.51 70.65 -31.63
C ARG A 4 -29.25 69.37 -32.03
N VAL A 5 -29.38 69.17 -33.35
CA VAL A 5 -29.70 67.88 -33.97
C VAL A 5 -28.42 67.32 -34.59
N ARG A 6 -28.25 66.00 -34.45
CA ARG A 6 -27.11 65.18 -34.88
C ARG A 6 -27.39 64.51 -36.23
N ARG A 7 -26.29 64.29 -36.99
CA ARG A 7 -25.98 63.20 -37.96
C ARG A 7 -26.88 63.11 -39.21
N GLY A 8 -26.40 62.76 -40.39
CA GLY A 8 -25.09 62.32 -40.86
C GLY A 8 -25.24 61.67 -42.25
N GLY A 9 -24.11 61.44 -42.94
CA GLY A 9 -23.96 60.41 -43.97
C GLY A 9 -24.03 60.86 -45.44
N ALA A 10 -22.91 60.68 -46.17
CA ALA A 10 -22.87 60.11 -47.53
C ALA A 10 -21.40 59.99 -48.01
N SER A 11 -20.93 58.76 -48.20
CA SER A 11 -19.68 58.41 -48.89
C SER A 11 -19.94 57.14 -49.69
N ALA A 12 -19.77 57.18 -51.02
CA ALA A 12 -19.75 56.01 -51.89
C ALA A 12 -19.27 56.41 -53.30
N ARG A 13 -18.57 55.48 -53.98
CA ARG A 13 -18.07 55.54 -55.38
C ARG A 13 -16.67 56.14 -55.58
N ALA A 14 -15.66 55.44 -55.10
CA ALA A 14 -14.31 55.48 -55.69
C ALA A 14 -13.49 54.18 -55.45
N GLY A 15 -14.06 53.16 -54.80
CA GLY A 15 -13.31 51.99 -54.30
C GLY A 15 -13.43 50.70 -55.09
N GLU A 16 -14.23 50.63 -56.15
CA GLU A 16 -14.56 49.35 -56.81
C GLU A 16 -13.59 48.95 -57.93
N GLN A 17 -13.04 49.88 -58.70
CA GLN A 17 -12.19 49.53 -59.85
C GLN A 17 -10.77 49.05 -59.50
N ARG A 18 -10.28 49.29 -58.27
CA ARG A 18 -8.97 48.76 -57.83
C ARG A 18 -9.02 47.34 -57.27
N ARG A 19 -10.22 46.75 -57.14
CA ARG A 19 -10.42 45.41 -56.57
C ARG A 19 -10.44 44.30 -57.63
N GLU A 20 -10.83 44.60 -58.86
CA GLU A 20 -10.91 43.59 -59.93
C GLU A 20 -9.53 43.23 -60.51
N GLU A 21 -8.63 44.20 -60.73
CA GLU A 21 -7.26 43.91 -61.21
C GLU A 21 -6.38 43.18 -60.17
N GLN A 22 -6.73 43.22 -58.87
CA GLN A 22 -6.07 42.42 -57.84
C GLN A 22 -6.63 40.99 -57.72
N ALA A 23 -7.75 40.66 -58.39
CA ALA A 23 -8.41 39.36 -58.28
C ALA A 23 -7.94 38.34 -59.33
N GLU A 24 -7.29 38.77 -60.41
CA GLU A 24 -6.84 37.88 -61.50
C GLU A 24 -5.35 37.50 -61.46
N GLN A 25 -4.56 38.05 -60.54
CA GLN A 25 -3.21 37.56 -60.28
C GLN A 25 -3.20 36.51 -59.15
N GLN A 26 -3.34 35.26 -59.58
CA GLN A 26 -2.68 34.05 -59.04
C GLN A 26 -3.43 33.17 -58.01
N VAL A 27 -4.24 32.29 -58.60
CA VAL A 27 -4.57 30.86 -58.31
C VAL A 27 -4.22 30.31 -56.90
N PRO A 28 -5.22 29.83 -56.13
CA PRO A 28 -4.97 29.16 -54.85
C PRO A 28 -4.35 27.78 -55.05
N THR A 29 -3.25 27.49 -54.34
CA THR A 29 -2.84 26.10 -54.08
C THR A 29 -3.94 25.42 -53.27
N PRO A 30 -4.38 24.18 -53.59
CA PRO A 30 -5.34 23.49 -52.74
C PRO A 30 -4.72 23.24 -51.37
N GLN A 31 -5.13 24.03 -50.38
CA GLN A 31 -4.94 23.71 -48.97
C GLN A 31 -5.93 22.62 -48.60
N GLY A 32 -5.61 21.38 -48.97
CA GLY A 32 -6.17 20.22 -48.27
C GLY A 32 -5.70 20.24 -46.81
N PRO A 33 -6.42 19.58 -45.89
CA PRO A 33 -5.95 19.45 -44.52
C PRO A 33 -4.54 18.86 -44.53
N VAL A 34 -3.57 19.58 -43.96
CA VAL A 34 -2.25 19.02 -43.64
C VAL A 34 -2.52 17.84 -42.72
N LEU A 35 -2.35 16.62 -43.24
CA LEU A 35 -2.42 15.40 -42.45
C LEU A 35 -1.49 15.56 -41.24
N PRO A 36 -1.94 15.26 -40.01
CA PRO A 36 -1.04 15.24 -38.87
C PRO A 36 0.14 14.30 -39.17
N PRO A 37 1.35 14.60 -38.65
CA PRO A 37 2.51 13.73 -38.85
C PRO A 37 2.13 12.29 -38.46
N PRO A 38 2.57 11.28 -39.23
CA PRO A 38 2.28 9.89 -38.88
C PRO A 38 2.79 9.63 -37.45
N PRO A 39 2.02 8.89 -36.63
CA PRO A 39 2.50 8.48 -35.31
C PRO A 39 3.84 7.75 -35.45
N PRO A 40 4.67 7.69 -34.39
CA PRO A 40 5.91 6.92 -34.38
C PRO A 40 5.69 5.53 -34.97
N VAL A 41 6.70 5.01 -35.67
CA VAL A 41 6.66 3.79 -36.50
C VAL A 41 6.17 2.54 -35.74
N ASP A 42 6.00 2.63 -34.42
CA ASP A 42 5.34 1.63 -33.59
C ASP A 42 4.21 2.24 -32.71
N TYR A 43 3.07 2.52 -33.35
CA TYR A 43 1.83 2.95 -32.67
C TYR A 43 1.37 1.95 -31.61
N GLY A 44 1.67 0.65 -31.80
CA GLY A 44 1.32 -0.42 -30.87
C GLY A 44 2.03 -0.24 -29.52
N VAL A 45 3.35 -0.01 -29.54
CA VAL A 45 4.13 0.25 -28.33
C VAL A 45 3.70 1.52 -27.61
N PHE A 46 3.39 2.59 -28.34
CA PHE A 46 2.88 3.83 -27.76
C PHE A 46 1.54 3.62 -27.04
N MET A 47 0.57 2.98 -27.71
CA MET A 47 -0.74 2.72 -27.12
C MET A 47 -0.66 1.75 -25.94
N GLN A 48 0.21 0.74 -26.02
CA GLN A 48 0.47 -0.17 -24.90
C GLN A 48 1.04 0.59 -23.69
N GLY A 49 1.99 1.50 -23.91
CA GLY A 49 2.55 2.34 -22.86
C GLY A 49 1.48 3.22 -22.19
N LEU A 50 0.57 3.81 -22.97
CA LEU A 50 -0.55 4.59 -22.44
C LEU A 50 -1.53 3.74 -21.63
N VAL A 51 -1.95 2.59 -22.16
CA VAL A 51 -2.86 1.67 -21.45
C VAL A 51 -2.22 1.19 -20.14
N GLN A 52 -0.93 0.87 -20.17
CA GLN A 52 -0.19 0.46 -18.97
C GLN A 52 -0.11 1.60 -17.95
N ALA A 53 0.20 2.83 -18.38
CA ALA A 53 0.25 4.01 -17.52
C ALA A 53 -1.11 4.31 -16.86
N MET A 54 -2.20 4.14 -17.61
CA MET A 54 -3.55 4.30 -17.07
C MET A 54 -3.89 3.21 -16.06
N HIS A 55 -3.52 1.95 -16.35
CA HIS A 55 -3.73 0.84 -15.42
C HIS A 55 -2.94 1.05 -14.13
N THR A 56 -1.66 1.42 -14.23
CA THR A 56 -0.83 1.69 -13.05
C THR A 56 -1.37 2.87 -12.26
N GLN A 57 -1.81 3.95 -12.92
CA GLN A 57 -2.43 5.10 -12.26
C GLN A 57 -3.73 4.73 -11.55
N ALA A 58 -4.60 3.94 -12.18
CA ALA A 58 -5.82 3.47 -11.55
C ALA A 58 -5.51 2.61 -10.31
N HIS A 59 -4.50 1.74 -10.41
CA HIS A 59 -4.09 0.88 -9.31
C HIS A 59 -3.46 1.67 -8.14
N THR A 60 -2.65 2.70 -8.43
CA THR A 60 -2.06 3.56 -7.39
C THR A 60 -3.12 4.45 -6.74
N GLN A 61 -4.06 4.99 -7.53
CA GLN A 61 -5.18 5.77 -7.01
C GLN A 61 -6.08 4.92 -6.12
N ALA A 62 -6.44 3.71 -6.55
CA ALA A 62 -7.24 2.78 -5.76
C ALA A 62 -6.53 2.40 -4.45
N ALA A 63 -5.21 2.15 -4.50
CA ALA A 63 -4.43 1.86 -3.30
C ALA A 63 -4.41 3.04 -2.31
N LEU A 64 -4.24 4.27 -2.80
CA LEU A 64 -4.28 5.47 -1.96
C LEU A 64 -5.66 5.66 -1.32
N GLN A 65 -6.73 5.49 -2.09
CA GLN A 65 -8.10 5.58 -1.59
C GLN A 65 -8.37 4.53 -0.51
N ALA A 66 -8.02 3.27 -0.77
CA ALA A 66 -8.18 2.19 0.20
C ALA A 66 -7.41 2.47 1.51
N GLN A 67 -6.22 3.07 1.42
CA GLN A 67 -5.45 3.46 2.61
C GLN A 67 -6.12 4.57 3.41
N LEU A 68 -6.62 5.61 2.75
CA LEU A 68 -7.36 6.70 3.41
C LEU A 68 -8.63 6.19 4.09
N GLU A 69 -9.42 5.38 3.38
CA GLU A 69 -10.63 4.77 3.95
C GLU A 69 -10.33 3.87 5.14
N ALA A 70 -9.22 3.12 5.10
CA ALA A 70 -8.80 2.29 6.23
C ALA A 70 -8.43 3.14 7.45
N GLN A 71 -7.73 4.26 7.23
CA GLN A 71 -7.38 5.20 8.29
C GLN A 71 -8.62 5.85 8.90
N GLU A 72 -9.52 6.40 8.08
CA GLU A 72 -10.76 7.01 8.56
C GLU A 72 -11.61 6.00 9.38
N ARG A 73 -11.69 4.75 8.89
CA ARG A 73 -12.41 3.69 9.59
C ARG A 73 -11.75 3.32 10.92
N ALA A 74 -10.43 3.36 11.00
CA ALA A 74 -9.68 3.13 12.24
C ALA A 74 -9.90 4.25 13.25
N ASP A 75 -9.87 5.51 12.81
CA ASP A 75 -10.07 6.68 13.66
C ASP A 75 -11.48 6.71 14.26
N VAL A 76 -12.51 6.49 13.42
CA VAL A 76 -13.90 6.42 13.88
C VAL A 76 -14.12 5.28 14.87
N TRP A 77 -13.55 4.10 14.59
CA TRP A 77 -13.65 2.97 15.50
C TRP A 77 -12.98 3.25 16.84
N TRP A 78 -11.78 3.84 16.83
CA TRP A 78 -11.03 4.12 18.05
C TRP A 78 -11.74 5.16 18.92
N ALA A 79 -12.21 6.25 18.32
CA ALA A 79 -13.00 7.27 19.02
C ALA A 79 -14.28 6.68 19.64
N SER A 80 -14.99 5.84 18.89
CA SER A 80 -16.19 5.15 19.40
C SER A 80 -15.88 4.20 20.55
N LEU A 81 -14.76 3.47 20.47
CA LEU A 81 -14.33 2.54 21.52
C LEU A 81 -13.95 3.28 22.81
N LEU A 82 -13.25 4.42 22.69
CA LEU A 82 -12.96 5.30 23.82
C LEU A 82 -14.24 5.80 24.50
N CYS A 83 -15.23 6.27 23.74
CA CYS A 83 -16.48 6.78 24.32
C CYS A 83 -17.38 5.71 24.94
N THR A 84 -17.32 4.46 24.46
CA THR A 84 -18.27 3.41 24.87
C THR A 84 -17.75 2.48 25.96
N ARG A 85 -16.44 2.18 25.95
CA ARG A 85 -15.83 1.15 26.81
C ARG A 85 -15.00 1.74 27.94
N PHE A 86 -14.47 2.94 27.76
CA PHE A 86 -13.62 3.60 28.73
C PHE A 86 -14.36 4.86 29.22
N GLU A 87 -15.08 4.74 30.34
CA GLU A 87 -15.77 5.88 30.97
C GLU A 87 -14.80 7.07 31.12
N ASP A 88 -15.28 8.28 30.84
CA ASP A 88 -14.52 9.54 30.87
C ASP A 88 -13.30 9.63 29.94
N GLY A 89 -13.33 8.98 28.77
CA GLY A 89 -12.32 9.19 27.74
C GLY A 89 -10.92 8.84 28.22
N ALA A 90 -10.81 7.79 29.06
CA ALA A 90 -9.56 7.38 29.68
C ALA A 90 -8.46 7.25 28.62
N ILE A 91 -7.47 8.13 28.74
CA ILE A 91 -6.35 8.29 27.82
C ILE A 91 -5.35 7.14 27.99
N ASP A 92 -5.40 6.42 29.11
CA ASP A 92 -4.49 5.33 29.48
C ASP A 92 -5.08 3.95 29.15
N VAL A 93 -5.34 3.69 27.87
CA VAL A 93 -5.54 2.30 27.41
C VAL A 93 -4.18 1.62 27.37
N ALA A 94 -3.99 0.57 28.18
CA ALA A 94 -2.78 -0.25 28.13
C ALA A 94 -2.53 -0.73 26.69
N TRP A 95 -1.31 -0.58 26.20
CA TRP A 95 -0.97 -0.90 24.80
C TRP A 95 -1.37 -2.32 24.39
N ASP A 96 -1.23 -3.29 25.29
CA ASP A 96 -1.64 -4.68 25.04
C ASP A 96 -3.15 -4.83 24.81
N GLU A 97 -3.97 -4.04 25.51
CA GLU A 97 -5.42 -4.03 25.34
C GLU A 97 -5.80 -3.35 24.02
N PHE A 98 -5.12 -2.27 23.63
CA PHE A 98 -5.27 -1.66 22.30
C PHE A 98 -4.97 -2.68 21.20
N VAL A 99 -3.81 -3.34 21.25
CA VAL A 99 -3.40 -4.33 20.24
C VAL A 99 -4.42 -5.48 20.16
N ARG A 100 -4.92 -5.95 21.30
CA ARG A 100 -5.95 -7.00 21.35
C ARG A 100 -7.24 -6.58 20.65
N LEU A 101 -7.75 -5.38 20.96
CA LEU A 101 -8.98 -4.83 20.38
C LEU A 101 -8.81 -4.52 18.88
N PHE A 102 -7.66 -3.96 18.50
CA PHE A 102 -7.32 -3.67 17.10
C PHE A 102 -7.31 -4.93 16.25
N ARG A 103 -6.61 -5.98 16.70
CA ARG A 103 -6.56 -7.26 15.97
C ARG A 103 -7.94 -7.88 15.81
N ALA A 104 -8.75 -7.86 16.86
CA ALA A 104 -10.12 -8.37 16.81
C ALA A 104 -11.01 -7.62 15.80
N LYS A 105 -10.78 -6.32 15.60
CA LYS A 105 -11.55 -5.49 14.66
C LYS A 105 -11.07 -5.59 13.22
N PHE A 106 -9.76 -5.57 13.00
CA PHE A 106 -9.17 -5.38 11.66
C PHE A 106 -8.56 -6.65 11.06
N ILE A 107 -8.28 -7.68 11.86
CA ILE A 107 -7.78 -8.96 11.34
C ILE A 107 -8.95 -9.96 11.34
N PRO A 108 -9.42 -10.40 10.16
CA PRO A 108 -10.49 -11.39 10.09
C PRO A 108 -10.14 -12.67 10.86
N LYS A 109 -11.13 -13.26 11.53
CA LYS A 109 -10.92 -14.46 12.36
C LYS A 109 -10.21 -15.60 11.60
N HIS A 110 -10.62 -15.89 10.37
CA HIS A 110 -9.99 -16.94 9.56
C HIS A 110 -8.50 -16.69 9.27
N ILE A 111 -8.07 -15.42 9.22
CA ILE A 111 -6.65 -15.07 9.09
C ILE A 111 -5.92 -15.30 10.41
N GLN A 112 -6.52 -14.92 11.54
CA GLN A 112 -5.96 -15.21 12.87
C GLN A 112 -5.80 -16.71 13.08
N ASP A 113 -6.85 -17.49 12.79
CA ASP A 113 -6.86 -18.95 12.89
C ASP A 113 -5.74 -19.56 12.01
N ARG A 114 -5.56 -19.05 10.78
CA ARG A 114 -4.47 -19.48 9.90
C ARG A 114 -3.09 -19.17 10.47
N MET A 115 -2.87 -17.97 11.01
CA MET A 115 -1.60 -17.59 11.63
C MET A 115 -1.30 -18.41 12.89
N GLU A 116 -2.33 -18.75 13.66
CA GLU A 116 -2.22 -19.66 14.79
C GLU A 116 -1.80 -21.07 14.32
N GLN A 117 -2.43 -21.62 13.28
CA GLN A 117 -2.02 -22.91 12.72
C GLN A 117 -0.58 -22.88 12.17
N GLU A 118 -0.19 -21.77 11.54
CA GLU A 118 1.18 -21.56 11.08
C GLU A 118 2.15 -21.58 12.28
N PHE A 119 1.82 -20.91 13.39
CA PHE A 119 2.63 -20.95 14.61
C PHE A 119 2.74 -22.37 15.20
N LEU A 120 1.63 -23.10 15.26
CA LEU A 120 1.60 -24.46 15.82
C LEU A 120 2.48 -25.41 15.01
N SER A 121 2.44 -25.28 13.68
CA SER A 121 3.23 -26.09 12.74
C SER A 121 4.65 -25.55 12.48
N LEU A 122 5.00 -24.38 13.01
CA LEU A 122 6.29 -23.74 12.77
C LEU A 122 7.45 -24.62 13.22
N THR A 123 8.39 -24.83 12.30
CA THR A 123 9.68 -25.48 12.54
C THR A 123 10.80 -24.66 11.90
N GLN A 124 12.02 -24.80 12.39
CA GLN A 124 13.20 -24.10 11.86
C GLN A 124 13.49 -24.46 10.40
N GLY A 125 13.20 -25.70 9.97
CA GLY A 125 13.32 -26.10 8.56
C GLY A 125 14.73 -25.89 7.99
N SER A 126 14.86 -25.04 6.97
CA SER A 126 16.13 -24.62 6.38
C SER A 126 16.65 -23.29 6.93
N MET A 127 15.88 -22.59 7.74
CA MET A 127 16.21 -21.27 8.29
C MET A 127 17.37 -21.36 9.27
N THR A 128 18.10 -20.26 9.43
CA THR A 128 18.99 -20.06 10.58
C THR A 128 18.18 -19.95 11.87
N VAL A 129 18.81 -20.14 13.02
CA VAL A 129 18.15 -19.98 14.33
C VAL A 129 17.55 -18.58 14.49
N LEU A 130 18.24 -17.54 14.01
CA LEU A 130 17.78 -16.15 14.13
C LEU A 130 16.57 -15.85 13.23
N GLU A 131 16.58 -16.34 11.99
CA GLU A 131 15.41 -16.19 11.10
C GLU A 131 14.20 -16.94 11.67
N TYR A 132 14.42 -18.15 12.20
CA TYR A 132 13.38 -18.92 12.86
C TYR A 132 12.82 -18.19 14.09
N GLU A 133 13.67 -17.58 14.91
CA GLU A 133 13.24 -16.75 16.05
C GLU A 133 12.38 -15.57 15.60
N ALA A 134 12.79 -14.85 14.56
CA ALA A 134 12.02 -13.71 14.05
C ALA A 134 10.60 -14.14 13.63
N ARG A 135 10.48 -15.27 12.91
CA ARG A 135 9.18 -15.86 12.53
C ARG A 135 8.39 -16.34 13.74
N PHE A 136 9.07 -16.95 14.71
CA PHE A 136 8.47 -17.38 15.96
C PHE A 136 7.88 -16.19 16.74
N ALA A 137 8.63 -15.11 16.88
CA ALA A 137 8.21 -13.89 17.57
C ALA A 137 7.02 -13.23 16.85
N GLU A 138 7.03 -13.19 15.52
CA GLU A 138 5.91 -12.72 14.70
C GLU A 138 4.64 -13.53 14.95
N LEU A 139 4.73 -14.85 14.82
CA LEU A 139 3.58 -15.75 14.86
C LEU A 139 3.06 -16.04 16.28
N SER A 140 3.92 -15.96 17.30
CA SER A 140 3.53 -16.18 18.71
C SER A 140 2.43 -15.23 19.19
N LYS A 141 2.33 -14.06 18.55
CA LYS A 141 1.30 -13.04 18.78
C LYS A 141 -0.13 -13.54 18.54
N TYR A 142 -0.30 -14.59 17.73
CA TYR A 142 -1.60 -15.19 17.40
C TYR A 142 -1.95 -16.40 18.29
N ALA A 143 -1.00 -16.91 19.08
CA ALA A 143 -1.21 -18.06 19.95
C ALA A 143 -0.72 -17.79 21.40
N PRO A 144 -1.18 -16.71 22.06
CA PRO A 144 -0.70 -16.35 23.41
C PRO A 144 -0.96 -17.45 24.46
N HIS A 145 -1.98 -18.29 24.23
CA HIS A 145 -2.33 -19.41 25.09
C HIS A 145 -1.33 -20.59 25.01
N ILE A 146 -0.45 -20.62 24.00
CA ILE A 146 0.64 -21.60 23.88
C ILE A 146 1.91 -21.10 24.57
N VAL A 147 2.18 -19.80 24.47
CA VAL A 147 3.37 -19.13 24.99
C VAL A 147 3.07 -18.31 26.25
N THR A 148 2.23 -18.86 27.15
CA THR A 148 1.70 -18.13 28.32
C THR A 148 2.77 -17.62 29.29
N ASN A 149 3.95 -18.23 29.29
CA ASN A 149 5.10 -17.80 30.07
C ASN A 149 6.40 -18.10 29.31
N GLU A 150 7.48 -17.50 29.77
CA GLU A 150 8.80 -17.61 29.14
C GLU A 150 9.32 -19.05 29.05
N CYS A 151 9.07 -19.89 30.06
CA CYS A 151 9.47 -21.30 30.03
C CYS A 151 8.71 -22.10 28.96
N ARG A 152 7.39 -21.90 28.84
CA ARG A 152 6.58 -22.51 27.77
C ARG A 152 7.00 -22.02 26.39
N LYS A 153 7.30 -20.73 26.27
CA LYS A 153 7.81 -20.10 25.06
C LYS A 153 9.13 -20.73 24.63
N ALA A 154 10.09 -20.84 25.56
CA ALA A 154 11.37 -21.51 25.33
C ALA A 154 11.20 -22.97 24.93
N LYS A 155 10.35 -23.73 25.63
CA LYS A 155 10.07 -25.13 25.31
C LYS A 155 9.49 -25.30 23.91
N LYS A 156 8.50 -24.50 23.52
CA LYS A 156 7.92 -24.53 22.17
C LYS A 156 8.95 -24.14 21.11
N PHE A 157 9.78 -23.14 21.38
CA PHE A 157 10.89 -22.75 20.49
C PHE A 157 11.84 -23.93 20.24
N VAL A 158 12.35 -24.55 21.32
CA VAL A 158 13.27 -25.71 21.22
C VAL A 158 12.65 -26.89 20.50
N MET A 159 11.35 -27.15 20.72
CA MET A 159 10.66 -28.25 20.02
C MET A 159 10.53 -28.03 18.51
N GLY A 160 10.49 -26.79 18.05
CA GLY A 160 10.46 -26.47 16.62
C GLY A 160 11.85 -26.37 15.97
N LEU A 161 12.95 -26.42 16.73
CA LEU A 161 14.30 -26.44 16.16
C LEU A 161 14.55 -27.69 15.32
N LYS A 162 15.54 -27.61 14.42
CA LYS A 162 16.01 -28.77 13.63
C LYS A 162 16.39 -29.92 14.56
N PRO A 163 16.18 -31.20 14.17
CA PRO A 163 16.42 -32.35 15.05
C PRO A 163 17.82 -32.40 15.67
N SER A 164 18.85 -31.97 14.93
CA SER A 164 20.24 -31.90 15.38
C SER A 164 20.44 -30.95 16.57
N LEU A 165 19.85 -29.75 16.50
CA LEU A 165 19.89 -28.76 17.59
C LEU A 165 18.97 -29.16 18.72
N ARG A 166 17.73 -29.57 18.40
CA ARG A 166 16.72 -29.96 19.39
C ARG A 166 17.22 -31.05 20.34
N THR A 167 17.91 -32.06 19.81
CA THR A 167 18.44 -33.18 20.64
C THR A 167 19.48 -32.69 21.65
N LYS A 168 20.28 -31.68 21.29
CA LYS A 168 21.28 -31.10 22.18
C LYS A 168 20.66 -30.17 23.22
N LEU A 169 19.63 -29.42 22.84
CA LEU A 169 19.01 -28.42 23.71
C LEU A 169 17.91 -28.98 24.62
N VAL A 170 17.20 -30.04 24.23
CA VAL A 170 16.09 -30.60 25.03
C VAL A 170 16.53 -31.15 26.39
N ALA A 171 17.82 -31.48 26.53
CA ALA A 171 18.39 -31.93 27.79
C ALA A 171 18.51 -30.81 28.84
N PHE A 172 18.37 -29.55 28.43
CA PHE A 172 18.49 -28.38 29.29
C PHE A 172 17.12 -27.73 29.51
N ASP A 173 16.81 -27.44 30.77
CA ASP A 173 15.63 -26.64 31.14
C ASP A 173 15.93 -25.16 30.93
N HIS A 174 15.61 -24.66 29.74
CA HIS A 174 15.66 -23.22 29.44
C HIS A 174 14.49 -22.50 30.11
N ARG A 175 14.81 -21.50 30.96
CA ARG A 175 13.80 -20.73 31.71
C ARG A 175 13.23 -19.58 30.90
N THR A 176 14.01 -19.09 29.93
CA THR A 176 13.64 -17.98 29.05
C THR A 176 13.89 -18.31 27.59
N LEU A 177 13.19 -17.61 26.68
CA LEU A 177 13.45 -17.75 25.25
C LEU A 177 14.88 -17.34 24.90
N ASP A 178 15.41 -16.30 25.54
CA ASP A 178 16.76 -15.77 25.32
C ASP A 178 17.86 -16.80 25.65
N GLU A 179 17.70 -17.54 26.75
CA GLU A 179 18.61 -18.65 27.11
C GLU A 179 18.61 -19.75 26.04
N ALA A 180 17.42 -20.13 25.56
CA ALA A 180 17.28 -21.14 24.51
C ALA A 180 17.86 -20.66 23.17
N LEU A 181 17.63 -19.40 22.82
CA LEU A 181 18.12 -18.77 21.60
C LEU A 181 19.65 -18.72 21.59
N SER A 182 20.24 -18.19 22.67
CA SER A 182 21.69 -18.10 22.82
C SER A 182 22.37 -19.47 22.75
N ALA A 183 21.77 -20.49 23.36
CA ALA A 183 22.26 -21.87 23.27
C ALA A 183 22.15 -22.44 21.84
N ALA A 184 21.05 -22.17 21.14
CA ALA A 184 20.82 -22.63 19.79
C ALA A 184 21.80 -21.99 18.81
N CYS A 185 22.03 -20.68 18.90
CA CYS A 185 23.00 -19.96 18.05
C CYS A 185 24.43 -20.46 18.24
N ARG A 186 24.88 -20.68 19.49
CA ARG A 186 26.21 -21.27 19.75
C ARG A 186 26.36 -22.62 19.07
N GLN A 187 25.33 -23.45 19.19
CA GLN A 187 25.38 -24.79 18.65
C GLN A 187 25.27 -24.85 17.13
N GLU A 188 24.54 -23.92 16.51
CA GLU A 188 24.42 -23.80 15.06
C GLU A 188 25.77 -23.40 14.43
N GLY A 189 26.49 -22.44 15.03
CA GLY A 189 27.83 -22.04 14.56
C GLY A 189 28.91 -23.13 14.71
N GLU A 190 28.72 -24.13 15.57
CA GLU A 190 29.60 -25.30 15.66
C GLU A 190 29.30 -26.38 14.60
N MET A 191 28.17 -26.27 13.90
CA MET A 191 27.71 -27.24 12.90
C MET A 191 27.98 -26.81 11.44
N GLU A 192 28.42 -25.57 11.23
CA GLU A 192 28.86 -25.01 9.95
C GLU A 192 30.38 -25.20 9.75
#